data_AF-A0A101XLK1-F1
#
_entry.id   AF-A0A101XLK1-F1
#
_cell.length_a   1.000
_cell.length_b   1.000
_cell.length_c   1.000
_cell.angle_alpha   90.00
_cell.angle_beta   90.00
_cell.angle_gamma   90.00
#
_symmetry.space_group_name_H-M   'P 1'
#
loop_
_entity.id
_entity.type
_entity.pdbx_description
1 polymer ?
#
loop_
_entity_poly.entity_id
_entity_poly.type
_entity_poly.pdbx_seq_one_letter_code
_entity_poly.pdbx_strand_id
1 'polypeptide(L)'
;MLLIHDINISYTQLLMLRLILYANHNIGQSSILKLYTQLYSDGIVISIATFYRRLNELIKGGFVGRGARGKYFVTNKGLLLILGLYLLSLFTNGAIDKETYRLALMELKKVWNLVEFSDEEVEAYLRLLFLVGKDYGLDYLNTMNIVSSLGYPKSVLLLLPDKVGGARFIMDDIIEHVGHDKEGLVKSAERVIAKAIIEYFPGITLPDGCRAVIMPRGNGAGNMKIKVLAVNCKLMGYTLRPGCPFMRDLLYSKLNGNFSSI
;
A
#
# COMPACT_ATOMS: atom_id res chain seq x y z
N MET A 1 25.10 4.14 -17.81
CA MET A 1 23.96 3.23 -18.02
C MET A 1 23.81 2.39 -16.75
N LEU A 2 23.06 2.89 -15.76
CA LEU A 2 22.69 2.09 -14.59
C LEU A 2 21.56 1.17 -15.04
N LEU A 3 21.93 -0.05 -15.43
CA LEU A 3 21.01 -1.17 -15.51
C LEU A 3 20.53 -1.44 -14.09
N ILE A 4 19.29 -1.08 -13.79
CA ILE A 4 18.58 -1.77 -12.73
C ILE A 4 18.36 -3.17 -13.29
N HIS A 5 19.18 -4.12 -12.85
CA HIS A 5 19.20 -5.48 -13.40
C HIS A 5 17.86 -6.23 -13.24
N ASP A 6 16.89 -5.66 -12.51
CA ASP A 6 15.65 -6.35 -12.16
C ASP A 6 14.37 -5.66 -12.68
N ILE A 7 14.44 -4.51 -13.36
CA ILE A 7 13.26 -3.81 -13.89
C ILE A 7 13.38 -3.65 -15.41
N ASN A 8 12.75 -4.53 -16.18
CA ASN A 8 12.71 -4.46 -17.65
C ASN A 8 11.70 -3.39 -18.14
N ILE A 9 11.90 -2.14 -17.72
CA ILE A 9 11.08 -0.98 -18.13
C ILE A 9 12.00 0.11 -18.67
N SER A 10 11.80 0.46 -19.93
CA SER A 10 12.58 1.50 -20.62
C SER A 10 12.22 2.90 -20.15
N TYR A 11 13.17 3.83 -20.29
CA TYR A 11 12.96 5.26 -20.04
C TYR A 11 11.73 5.82 -20.77
N THR A 12 11.56 5.44 -22.05
CA THR A 12 10.39 5.82 -22.86
C THR A 12 9.07 5.36 -22.23
N GLN A 13 9.03 4.17 -21.63
CA GLN A 13 7.84 3.63 -20.97
C GLN A 13 7.51 4.40 -19.69
N LEU A 14 8.51 4.83 -18.93
CA LEU A 14 8.29 5.67 -17.74
C LEU A 14 7.70 7.04 -18.12
N LEU A 15 8.18 7.63 -19.21
CA LEU A 15 7.63 8.89 -19.71
C LEU A 15 6.21 8.74 -20.27
N MET A 16 5.90 7.61 -20.93
CA MET A 16 4.53 7.29 -21.31
C MET A 16 3.61 7.21 -20.09
N LEU A 17 4.04 6.53 -19.02
CA LEU A 17 3.28 6.43 -17.77
C LEU A 17 3.03 7.81 -17.14
N ARG A 18 4.09 8.62 -17.07
CA ARG A 18 4.02 10.01 -16.61
C ARG A 18 2.96 10.80 -17.40
N LEU A 19 3.04 10.80 -18.72
CA LEU A 19 2.11 11.57 -19.57
C LEU A 19 0.67 11.10 -19.45
N ILE A 20 0.44 9.79 -19.38
CA ILE A 20 -0.89 9.23 -19.16
C ILE A 20 -1.43 9.71 -17.80
N LEU A 21 -0.60 9.68 -16.75
CA LEU A 21 -0.99 10.16 -15.41
C LEU A 21 -1.38 11.64 -15.40
N TYR A 22 -0.53 12.51 -15.98
CA TYR A 22 -0.83 13.95 -16.09
C TYR A 22 -2.12 14.22 -16.88
N ALA A 23 -2.32 13.50 -17.99
CA ALA A 23 -3.51 13.68 -18.81
C ALA A 23 -4.80 13.21 -18.12
N ASN A 24 -4.73 12.14 -17.33
CA ASN A 24 -5.86 11.68 -16.52
C ASN A 24 -6.23 12.70 -15.44
N HIS A 25 -5.24 13.35 -14.85
CA HIS A 25 -5.44 14.34 -13.80
C HIS A 25 -6.00 15.68 -14.32
N ASN A 26 -5.39 16.24 -15.38
CA ASN A 26 -5.66 17.62 -15.80
C ASN A 26 -6.80 17.76 -16.83
N ILE A 27 -6.91 16.80 -17.75
CA ILE A 27 -7.76 16.94 -18.95
C ILE A 27 -8.96 15.99 -18.87
N GLY A 28 -8.93 15.04 -17.93
CA GLY A 28 -9.98 14.07 -17.76
C GLY A 28 -10.14 13.17 -18.97
N GLN A 29 -9.02 12.75 -19.62
CA GLN A 29 -8.83 11.63 -20.58
C GLN A 29 -8.01 12.04 -21.83
N SER A 30 -6.92 11.33 -22.13
CA SER A 30 -6.06 11.56 -23.31
C SER A 30 -6.40 10.66 -24.49
N SER A 31 -6.40 11.24 -25.70
CA SER A 31 -6.31 10.48 -26.95
C SER A 31 -4.86 10.10 -27.23
N ILE A 32 -4.65 8.96 -27.88
CA ILE A 32 -3.32 8.45 -28.26
C ILE A 32 -2.49 9.48 -29.03
N LEU A 33 -3.15 10.19 -29.95
CA LEU A 33 -2.48 11.19 -30.78
C LEU A 33 -1.90 12.34 -29.95
N LYS A 34 -2.63 12.80 -28.92
CA LYS A 34 -2.14 13.83 -27.99
C LYS A 34 -0.95 13.35 -27.17
N LEU A 35 -1.00 12.12 -26.66
CA LEU A 35 0.13 11.52 -25.92
C LEU A 35 1.39 11.40 -26.80
N TYR A 36 1.20 10.97 -28.05
CA TYR A 36 2.29 10.86 -29.01
C TYR A 36 2.90 12.22 -29.35
N THR A 37 2.08 13.24 -29.63
CA THR A 37 2.57 14.59 -29.92
C THR A 37 3.30 15.21 -28.73
N GLN A 38 2.86 14.92 -27.50
CA GLN A 38 3.48 15.45 -26.29
C GLN A 38 4.84 14.79 -26.00
N LEU A 39 4.98 13.47 -26.23
CA LEU A 39 6.31 12.83 -26.19
C LEU A 39 7.27 13.42 -27.22
N TYR A 40 6.77 13.71 -28.42
CA TYR A 40 7.58 14.29 -29.47
C TYR A 40 8.04 15.71 -29.11
N SER A 41 7.16 16.53 -28.51
CA SER A 41 7.53 17.86 -28.01
C SER A 41 8.53 17.82 -26.85
N ASP A 42 8.50 16.76 -26.04
CA ASP A 42 9.44 16.54 -24.93
C ASP A 42 10.81 16.00 -25.42
N GLY A 43 11.06 16.02 -26.73
CA GLY A 43 12.34 15.66 -27.34
C GLY A 43 12.53 14.16 -27.59
N ILE A 44 11.49 13.33 -27.39
CA ILE A 44 11.55 11.90 -27.67
C ILE A 44 11.07 11.60 -29.09
N VAL A 45 12.04 11.51 -29.99
CA VAL A 45 11.81 11.16 -31.39
C VAL A 45 11.71 9.64 -31.54
N ILE A 46 10.49 9.11 -31.43
CA ILE A 46 10.17 7.71 -31.76
C ILE A 46 9.13 7.63 -32.87
N SER A 47 9.22 6.60 -33.70
CA SER A 47 8.16 6.31 -34.67
C SER A 47 6.85 5.97 -33.97
N ILE A 48 5.72 6.30 -34.59
CA ILE A 48 4.40 5.98 -34.07
C ILE A 48 4.22 4.47 -33.84
N ALA A 49 4.80 3.63 -34.69
CA ALA A 49 4.82 2.17 -34.51
C ALA A 49 5.56 1.76 -33.23
N THR A 50 6.69 2.40 -32.94
CA THR A 50 7.45 2.15 -31.69
C THR A 50 6.65 2.61 -30.47
N PHE A 51 5.98 3.76 -30.56
CA PHE A 51 5.08 4.24 -29.51
C PHE A 51 4.00 3.20 -29.18
N TYR A 52 3.27 2.71 -30.20
CA TYR A 52 2.24 1.69 -30.01
C TYR A 52 2.80 0.39 -29.42
N ARG A 53 3.98 -0.05 -29.86
CA ARG A 53 4.63 -1.24 -29.32
C ARG A 53 4.94 -1.09 -27.82
N ARG A 54 5.55 0.02 -27.42
CA ARG A 54 5.88 0.30 -26.00
C ARG A 54 4.64 0.47 -25.13
N LEU A 55 3.60 1.13 -25.65
CA LEU A 55 2.31 1.23 -24.98
C LEU A 55 1.66 -0.15 -24.79
N ASN A 56 1.71 -1.01 -25.80
CA ASN A 56 1.20 -2.38 -25.70
C ASN A 56 1.98 -3.23 -24.69
N GLU A 57 3.30 -3.03 -24.56
CA GLU A 57 4.11 -3.66 -23.51
C GLU A 57 3.66 -3.22 -22.11
N LEU A 58 3.40 -1.92 -21.91
CA LEU A 58 2.87 -1.40 -20.65
C LEU A 58 1.50 -1.98 -20.29
N ILE A 59 0.64 -2.17 -21.29
CA ILE A 59 -0.70 -2.74 -21.13
C ILE A 59 -0.60 -4.23 -20.80
N LYS A 60 0.22 -4.99 -21.54
CA LYS A 60 0.48 -6.41 -21.26
C LYS A 60 1.09 -6.61 -19.87
N GLY A 61 1.97 -5.70 -19.45
CA GLY A 61 2.55 -5.71 -18.10
C GLY A 61 1.57 -5.31 -16.99
N GLY A 62 0.38 -4.82 -17.34
CA GLY A 62 -0.67 -4.41 -16.41
C GLY A 62 -0.46 -3.04 -15.78
N PHE A 63 0.48 -2.24 -16.27
CA PHE A 63 0.77 -0.89 -15.75
C PHE A 63 -0.19 0.18 -16.29
N VAL A 64 -0.74 -0.06 -17.49
CA VAL A 64 -1.72 0.81 -18.14
C VAL A 64 -2.98 0.02 -18.47
N GLY A 65 -4.13 0.54 -18.09
CA GLY A 65 -5.44 0.02 -18.44
C GLY A 65 -6.03 0.71 -19.68
N ARG A 66 -6.93 0.02 -20.38
CA ARG A 66 -7.74 0.58 -21.46
C ARG A 66 -9.16 0.83 -20.95
N GLY A 67 -9.58 2.09 -20.95
CA GLY A 67 -10.96 2.49 -20.72
C GLY A 67 -11.79 2.55 -22.02
N ALA A 68 -13.07 2.90 -21.88
CA ALA A 68 -13.97 3.07 -23.01
C ALA A 68 -13.48 4.15 -24.00
N ARG A 69 -13.79 4.00 -25.29
CA ARG A 69 -13.49 4.96 -26.37
C ARG A 69 -12.00 5.26 -26.56
N GLY A 70 -11.13 4.26 -26.39
CA GLY A 70 -9.70 4.39 -26.70
C GLY A 70 -8.91 5.23 -25.71
N LYS A 71 -9.35 5.25 -24.46
CA LYS A 71 -8.76 6.04 -23.38
C LYS A 71 -7.86 5.16 -22.51
N TYR A 72 -6.81 5.73 -21.96
CA TYR A 72 -5.80 5.00 -21.20
C TYR A 72 -5.70 5.55 -19.79
N PHE A 73 -5.55 4.67 -18.82
CA PHE A 73 -5.35 5.07 -17.44
C PHE A 73 -4.19 4.31 -16.81
N VAL A 74 -3.53 4.91 -15.82
CA VAL A 74 -2.49 4.23 -15.05
C VAL A 74 -3.19 3.34 -14.01
N THR A 75 -2.84 2.06 -13.98
CA THR A 75 -3.41 1.11 -13.02
C THR A 75 -2.75 1.25 -11.64
N ASN A 76 -3.29 0.58 -10.62
CA ASN A 76 -2.63 0.47 -9.31
C ASN A 76 -1.17 -0.02 -9.42
N LYS A 77 -0.91 -0.99 -10.30
CA LYS A 77 0.43 -1.48 -10.57
C LYS A 77 1.34 -0.39 -11.15
N GLY A 78 0.82 0.40 -12.08
CA GLY A 78 1.53 1.55 -12.66
C GLY A 78 1.82 2.64 -11.64
N LEU A 79 0.87 2.94 -10.75
CA LEU A 79 1.05 3.90 -9.67
C LEU A 79 2.13 3.42 -8.68
N LEU A 80 2.06 2.16 -8.25
CA LEU A 80 3.05 1.54 -7.37
C LEU A 80 4.46 1.53 -7.98
N LEU A 81 4.57 1.29 -9.30
CA LEU A 81 5.84 1.38 -10.00
C LEU A 81 6.44 2.79 -9.88
N ILE A 82 5.66 3.82 -10.21
CA ILE A 82 6.10 5.23 -10.13
C ILE A 82 6.55 5.56 -8.71
N LEU A 83 5.72 5.19 -7.72
CA LEU A 83 5.96 5.49 -6.31
C LEU A 83 7.20 4.80 -5.79
N GLY A 84 7.36 3.49 -6.00
CA GLY A 84 8.53 2.79 -5.47
C GLY A 84 9.84 3.15 -6.20
N LEU A 85 9.80 3.50 -7.50
CA LEU A 85 10.98 4.04 -8.19
C LEU A 85 11.47 5.34 -7.56
N TYR A 86 10.54 6.21 -7.14
CA TYR A 86 10.87 7.48 -6.48
C TYR A 86 11.28 7.27 -5.01
N LEU A 87 10.48 6.53 -4.24
CA LEU A 87 10.68 6.34 -2.79
C LEU A 87 11.97 5.59 -2.45
N LEU A 88 12.36 4.62 -3.28
CA LEU A 88 13.57 3.82 -3.09
C LEU A 88 14.78 4.39 -3.82
N SER A 89 14.66 5.57 -4.43
CA SER A 89 15.72 6.22 -5.21
C SER A 89 16.33 5.31 -6.29
N LEU A 90 15.54 4.38 -6.84
CA LEU A 90 16.01 3.40 -7.82
C LEU A 90 16.27 4.03 -9.19
N PHE A 91 15.68 5.20 -9.47
CA PHE A 91 15.79 5.86 -10.76
C PHE A 91 16.23 7.33 -10.63
N THR A 92 17.43 7.65 -11.11
CA THR A 92 18.04 8.99 -10.98
C THR A 92 17.97 9.83 -12.27
N ASN A 93 17.45 9.29 -13.37
CA ASN A 93 17.51 9.94 -14.69
C ASN A 93 16.34 10.91 -14.97
N GLY A 94 15.60 11.38 -13.97
CA GLY A 94 14.58 12.44 -14.13
C GLY A 94 13.27 12.05 -14.82
N ALA A 95 13.07 10.78 -15.21
CA ALA A 95 11.82 10.32 -15.82
C ALA A 95 10.60 10.52 -14.90
N ILE A 96 10.80 10.26 -13.61
CA ILE A 96 9.81 10.46 -12.55
C ILE A 96 10.29 11.63 -11.70
N ASP A 97 9.63 12.77 -11.86
CA ASP A 97 9.89 13.96 -11.05
C ASP A 97 8.95 14.03 -9.83
N LYS A 98 9.22 14.99 -8.94
CA LYS A 98 8.44 15.21 -7.71
C LYS A 98 6.96 15.40 -7.99
N GLU A 99 6.60 16.03 -9.10
CA GLU A 99 5.18 16.27 -9.44
C GLU A 99 4.51 14.99 -9.95
N THR A 100 5.18 14.20 -10.80
CA THR A 100 4.71 12.88 -11.23
C THR A 100 4.49 11.96 -10.02
N TYR A 101 5.43 12.01 -9.08
CA TYR A 101 5.34 11.31 -7.81
C TYR A 101 4.12 11.74 -6.98
N ARG A 102 3.94 13.06 -6.77
CA ARG A 102 2.82 13.61 -6.00
C ARG A 102 1.47 13.24 -6.60
N LEU A 103 1.34 13.30 -7.93
CA LEU A 103 0.13 12.89 -8.63
C LEU A 103 -0.13 11.38 -8.45
N ALA A 104 0.92 10.55 -8.55
CA ALA A 104 0.77 9.12 -8.37
C ALA A 104 0.32 8.77 -6.95
N LEU A 105 0.87 9.45 -5.93
CA LEU A 105 0.50 9.24 -4.53
C LEU A 105 -0.94 9.63 -4.29
N MET A 106 -1.35 10.81 -4.78
CA MET A 106 -2.71 11.30 -4.65
C MET A 106 -3.72 10.35 -5.32
N GLU A 107 -3.45 9.88 -6.53
CA GLU A 107 -4.35 8.93 -7.21
C GLU A 107 -4.38 7.58 -6.47
N LEU A 108 -3.24 7.07 -5.99
CA LEU A 108 -3.23 5.85 -5.19
C LEU A 108 -4.03 6.00 -3.90
N LYS A 109 -3.89 7.13 -3.19
CA LYS A 109 -4.67 7.44 -1.98
C LYS A 109 -6.17 7.42 -2.27
N LYS A 110 -6.62 7.93 -3.42
CA LYS A 110 -8.03 7.84 -3.81
C LYS A 110 -8.46 6.40 -4.03
N VAL A 111 -7.70 5.63 -4.81
CA VAL A 111 -8.07 4.24 -5.14
C VAL A 111 -8.04 3.33 -3.91
N TRP A 112 -7.13 3.57 -2.97
CA TRP A 112 -7.00 2.81 -1.73
C TRP A 112 -7.82 3.37 -0.57
N ASN A 113 -8.64 4.41 -0.81
CA ASN A 113 -9.44 5.06 0.23
C ASN A 113 -8.59 5.58 1.43
N LEU A 114 -7.41 6.14 1.14
CA LEU A 114 -6.45 6.67 2.11
C LEU A 114 -6.36 8.22 2.07
N VAL A 115 -7.35 8.89 1.51
CA VAL A 115 -7.36 10.36 1.34
C VAL A 115 -7.26 11.10 2.69
N GLU A 116 -7.76 10.50 3.77
CA GLU A 116 -7.75 11.05 5.14
C GLU A 116 -6.39 10.99 5.86
N PHE A 117 -5.42 10.26 5.31
CA PHE A 117 -4.07 10.14 5.89
C PHE A 117 -3.13 11.17 5.29
N SER A 118 -2.09 11.55 6.04
CA SER A 118 -1.05 12.42 5.49
C SER A 118 -0.25 11.68 4.40
N ASP A 119 0.42 12.43 3.53
CA ASP A 119 1.26 11.82 2.50
C ASP A 119 2.41 11.03 3.14
N GLU A 120 2.98 11.54 4.24
CA GLU A 120 4.06 10.89 4.99
C GLU A 120 3.66 9.53 5.58
N GLU A 121 2.44 9.40 6.09
CA GLU A 121 1.93 8.13 6.64
C GLU A 121 1.79 7.06 5.54
N VAL A 122 1.24 7.47 4.38
CA VAL A 122 1.05 6.58 3.24
C VAL A 122 2.38 6.22 2.60
N GLU A 123 3.31 7.17 2.51
CA GLU A 123 4.69 6.93 2.07
C GLU A 123 5.41 5.91 2.96
N ALA A 124 5.32 6.06 4.28
CA ALA A 124 5.92 5.15 5.22
C ALA A 124 5.36 3.73 5.05
N TYR A 125 4.04 3.61 4.87
CA TYR A 125 3.38 2.33 4.59
C TYR A 125 3.89 1.70 3.29
N LEU A 126 3.96 2.46 2.19
CA LEU A 126 4.48 1.97 0.91
C LEU A 126 5.95 1.56 0.99
N ARG A 127 6.79 2.35 1.67
CA ARG A 127 8.20 2.02 1.91
C ARG A 127 8.33 0.70 2.65
N LEU A 128 7.53 0.46 3.70
CA LEU A 128 7.51 -0.81 4.42
C LEU A 128 7.16 -1.97 3.48
N LEU A 129 6.10 -1.84 2.69
CA LEU A 129 5.68 -2.89 1.74
C LEU A 129 6.78 -3.24 0.73
N PHE A 130 7.52 -2.24 0.22
CA PHE A 130 8.61 -2.50 -0.72
C PHE A 130 9.87 -3.04 -0.06
N LEU A 131 10.18 -2.63 1.18
CA LEU A 131 11.38 -3.10 1.89
C LEU A 131 11.23 -4.53 2.39
N VAL A 132 10.04 -4.93 2.85
CA VAL A 132 9.81 -6.30 3.34
C VAL A 132 10.05 -7.34 2.24
N GLY A 133 9.66 -7.06 0.99
CA GLY A 133 9.93 -7.98 -0.11
C GLY A 133 11.43 -8.23 -0.34
N LYS A 134 12.27 -7.21 -0.16
CA LYS A 134 13.73 -7.35 -0.22
C LYS A 134 14.28 -8.27 0.86
N ASP A 135 13.73 -8.20 2.07
CA ASP A 135 14.14 -9.04 3.20
C ASP A 135 13.78 -10.52 2.96
N TYR A 136 12.77 -10.80 2.13
CA TYR A 136 12.45 -12.13 1.62
C TYR A 136 13.27 -12.56 0.39
N GLY A 137 14.27 -11.78 -0.03
CA GLY A 137 15.10 -12.05 -1.20
C GLY A 137 14.37 -11.85 -2.54
N LEU A 138 13.22 -11.18 -2.53
CA LEU A 138 12.49 -10.85 -3.75
C LEU A 138 13.09 -9.61 -4.39
N ASP A 139 13.21 -9.63 -5.72
CA ASP A 139 13.48 -8.42 -6.46
C ASP A 139 12.32 -7.42 -6.34
N TYR A 140 12.60 -6.17 -6.73
CA TYR A 140 11.64 -5.08 -6.64
C TYR A 140 10.38 -5.32 -7.49
N LEU A 141 10.51 -5.89 -8.69
CA LEU A 141 9.35 -6.16 -9.56
C LEU A 141 8.44 -7.21 -8.95
N ASN A 142 8.99 -8.27 -8.37
CA ASN A 142 8.27 -9.32 -7.69
C ASN A 142 7.54 -8.78 -6.45
N THR A 143 8.22 -7.96 -5.66
CA THR A 143 7.60 -7.28 -4.51
C THR A 143 6.43 -6.40 -4.97
N MET A 144 6.63 -5.57 -5.99
CA MET A 144 5.60 -4.71 -6.55
C MET A 144 4.44 -5.53 -7.16
N ASN A 145 4.72 -6.66 -7.82
CA ASN A 145 3.70 -7.56 -8.36
C ASN A 145 2.83 -8.13 -7.23
N ILE A 146 3.44 -8.56 -6.12
CA ILE A 146 2.73 -9.06 -4.94
C ILE A 146 1.89 -7.95 -4.32
N VAL A 147 2.47 -6.78 -4.05
CA VAL A 147 1.74 -5.63 -3.48
C VAL A 147 0.58 -5.21 -4.37
N SER A 148 0.79 -5.15 -5.69
CA SER A 148 -0.26 -4.83 -6.65
C SER A 148 -1.36 -5.89 -6.73
N SER A 149 -1.02 -7.17 -6.54
CA SER A 149 -1.96 -8.28 -6.57
C SER A 149 -2.81 -8.33 -5.30
N LEU A 150 -2.19 -8.11 -4.14
CA LEU A 150 -2.90 -8.04 -2.87
C LEU A 150 -3.77 -6.78 -2.82
N GLY A 151 -3.21 -5.63 -3.18
CA GLY A 151 -3.85 -4.33 -3.05
C GLY A 151 -4.15 -3.96 -1.59
N TYR A 152 -4.64 -2.74 -1.37
CA TYR A 152 -5.17 -2.36 -0.06
C TYR A 152 -6.58 -2.95 0.13
N PRO A 153 -6.96 -3.42 1.34
CA PRO A 153 -6.16 -3.46 2.59
C PRO A 153 -5.28 -4.71 2.75
N LYS A 154 -5.43 -5.71 1.87
CA LYS A 154 -4.83 -7.05 2.00
C LYS A 154 -3.29 -7.05 2.01
N SER A 155 -2.65 -6.04 1.43
CA SER A 155 -1.19 -5.86 1.48
C SER A 155 -0.63 -5.77 2.90
N VAL A 156 -1.46 -5.46 3.90
CA VAL A 156 -1.05 -5.49 5.32
C VAL A 156 -0.57 -6.86 5.79
N LEU A 157 -1.00 -7.94 5.14
CA LEU A 157 -0.51 -9.30 5.43
C LEU A 157 1.00 -9.44 5.27
N LEU A 158 1.63 -8.62 4.42
CA LEU A 158 3.08 -8.62 4.25
C LEU A 158 3.80 -8.05 5.48
N LEU A 159 3.10 -7.27 6.32
CA LEU A 159 3.68 -6.63 7.50
C LEU A 159 3.38 -7.41 8.80
N LEU A 160 2.50 -8.40 8.74
CA LEU A 160 2.05 -9.13 9.92
C LEU A 160 2.91 -10.38 10.13
N PRO A 161 3.41 -10.63 11.35
CA PRO A 161 4.16 -11.83 11.64
C PRO A 161 3.30 -13.08 11.56
N ASP A 162 3.92 -14.21 11.17
CA ASP A 162 3.30 -15.54 11.21
C ASP A 162 2.81 -15.93 12.62
N LYS A 163 3.49 -15.41 13.65
CA LYS A 163 3.18 -15.66 15.06
C LYS A 163 3.11 -14.35 15.81
N VAL A 164 1.93 -14.05 16.34
CA VAL A 164 1.70 -12.87 17.15
C VAL A 164 2.11 -13.15 18.61
N GLY A 165 3.01 -12.33 19.17
CA GLY A 165 3.49 -12.38 20.55
C GLY A 165 2.38 -12.06 21.57
N GLY A 166 2.53 -12.53 22.81
CA GLY A 166 1.43 -12.52 23.80
C GLY A 166 1.46 -11.38 24.83
N ALA A 167 2.63 -10.79 25.07
CA ALA A 167 2.82 -9.80 26.14
C ALA A 167 2.93 -8.36 25.63
N ARG A 168 3.26 -8.17 24.35
CA ARG A 168 3.51 -6.86 23.73
C ARG A 168 2.36 -6.46 22.80
N PHE A 169 2.30 -5.18 22.43
CA PHE A 169 1.32 -4.70 21.44
C PHE A 169 1.62 -5.32 20.07
N ILE A 170 0.62 -5.40 19.19
CA ILE A 170 0.81 -5.90 17.82
C ILE A 170 1.85 -5.07 17.05
N MET A 171 1.96 -3.78 17.33
CA MET A 171 2.96 -2.90 16.74
C MET A 171 4.38 -3.39 17.02
N ASP A 172 4.64 -3.86 18.24
CA ASP A 172 5.96 -4.32 18.63
C ASP A 172 6.31 -5.63 17.90
N ASP A 173 5.34 -6.51 17.70
CA ASP A 173 5.54 -7.72 16.89
C ASP A 173 5.75 -7.40 15.40
N ILE A 174 5.06 -6.38 14.87
CA ILE A 174 5.27 -5.90 13.50
C ILE A 174 6.70 -5.36 13.37
N ILE A 175 7.16 -4.53 14.31
CA ILE A 175 8.53 -3.99 14.32
C ILE A 175 9.56 -5.12 14.36
N GLU A 176 9.36 -6.13 15.22
CA GLU A 176 10.24 -7.29 15.31
C GLU A 176 10.25 -8.09 13.99
N HIS A 177 9.09 -8.23 13.35
CA HIS A 177 8.94 -8.95 12.09
C HIS A 177 9.60 -8.24 10.89
N VAL A 178 9.37 -6.93 10.74
CA VAL A 178 9.91 -6.16 9.61
C VAL A 178 11.34 -5.68 9.84
N GLY A 179 11.84 -5.78 11.07
CA GLY A 179 13.17 -5.33 11.48
C GLY A 179 13.14 -4.04 12.30
N HIS A 180 13.90 -4.02 13.40
CA HIS A 180 14.00 -2.89 14.32
C HIS A 180 14.55 -1.60 13.67
N ASP A 181 15.34 -1.73 12.61
CA ASP A 181 15.83 -0.61 11.78
C ASP A 181 14.69 0.18 11.12
N LYS A 182 13.51 -0.44 10.98
CA LYS A 182 12.32 0.15 10.34
C LYS A 182 11.28 0.64 11.36
N GLU A 183 11.59 0.67 12.66
CA GLU A 183 10.66 1.12 13.71
C GLU A 183 10.06 2.51 13.43
N GLY A 184 10.89 3.45 12.95
CA GLY A 184 10.43 4.79 12.59
C GLY A 184 9.38 4.78 11.48
N LEU A 185 9.55 3.91 10.47
CA LEU A 185 8.57 3.75 9.40
C LEU A 185 7.28 3.11 9.90
N VAL A 186 7.36 2.11 10.78
CA VAL A 186 6.17 1.47 11.38
C VAL A 186 5.36 2.48 12.20
N LYS A 187 6.05 3.33 12.98
CA LYS A 187 5.41 4.42 13.73
C LYS A 187 4.74 5.43 12.82
N SER A 188 5.42 5.89 11.78
CA SER A 188 4.82 6.82 10.81
C SER A 188 3.65 6.21 10.04
N ALA A 189 3.64 4.90 9.80
CA ALA A 189 2.57 4.20 9.09
C ALA A 189 1.45 3.66 10.00
N GLU A 190 1.52 3.86 11.32
CA GLU A 190 0.67 3.16 12.30
C GLU A 190 -0.81 3.22 11.95
N ARG A 191 -1.34 4.40 11.66
CA ARG A 191 -2.78 4.58 11.39
C ARG A 191 -3.22 3.90 10.11
N VAL A 192 -2.38 3.93 9.06
CA VAL A 192 -2.65 3.27 7.77
C VAL A 192 -2.67 1.74 7.94
N ILE A 193 -1.70 1.21 8.70
CA ILE A 193 -1.63 -0.23 9.04
C ILE A 193 -2.85 -0.63 9.88
N ALA A 194 -3.18 0.14 10.92
CA ALA A 194 -4.34 -0.13 11.78
C ALA A 194 -5.65 -0.13 10.98
N LYS A 195 -5.86 0.84 10.09
CA LYS A 195 -7.02 0.84 9.19
C LYS A 195 -7.03 -0.42 8.31
N ALA A 196 -5.89 -0.80 7.74
CA ALA A 196 -5.81 -1.97 6.88
C ALA A 196 -6.18 -3.27 7.64
N ILE A 197 -5.71 -3.41 8.89
CA ILE A 197 -6.08 -4.54 9.75
C ILE A 197 -7.61 -4.55 10.00
N ILE A 198 -8.20 -3.38 10.31
CA ILE A 198 -9.64 -3.26 10.60
C ILE A 198 -10.51 -3.56 9.38
N GLU A 199 -10.07 -3.17 8.19
CA GLU A 199 -10.82 -3.43 6.95
C GLU A 199 -10.61 -4.86 6.44
N TYR A 200 -9.45 -5.47 6.71
CA TYR A 200 -9.14 -6.82 6.23
C TYR A 200 -9.69 -7.93 7.14
N PHE A 201 -9.56 -7.80 8.46
CA PHE A 201 -9.97 -8.85 9.39
C PHE A 201 -11.39 -8.61 9.93
N PRO A 202 -12.09 -9.68 10.35
CA PRO A 202 -13.36 -9.53 11.06
C PRO A 202 -13.13 -8.77 12.38
N GLY A 203 -13.81 -7.63 12.51
CA GLY A 203 -13.78 -6.80 13.71
C GLY A 203 -15.05 -6.93 14.54
N ILE A 204 -14.96 -6.55 15.82
CA ILE A 204 -16.09 -6.35 16.73
C ILE A 204 -16.33 -4.85 16.91
N THR A 205 -17.58 -4.49 17.21
CA THR A 205 -17.91 -3.12 17.64
C THR A 205 -18.06 -3.14 19.16
N LEU A 206 -17.32 -2.27 19.83
CA LEU A 206 -17.35 -2.08 21.28
C LEU A 206 -18.57 -1.21 21.67
N PRO A 207 -19.02 -1.23 22.94
CA PRO A 207 -20.21 -0.48 23.38
C PRO A 207 -20.14 1.03 23.15
N ASP A 208 -18.95 1.59 23.07
CA ASP A 208 -18.67 3.01 22.78
C ASP A 208 -18.69 3.33 21.26
N GLY A 209 -18.96 2.34 20.42
CA GLY A 209 -18.95 2.45 18.96
C GLY A 209 -17.57 2.30 18.34
N CYS A 210 -16.51 2.03 19.11
CA CYS A 210 -15.19 1.75 18.55
C CYS A 210 -15.18 0.41 17.81
N ARG A 211 -14.49 0.34 16.67
CA ARG A 211 -14.25 -0.92 15.98
C ARG A 211 -12.90 -1.47 16.41
N ALA A 212 -12.84 -2.75 16.75
CA ALA A 212 -11.61 -3.42 17.16
C ALA A 212 -11.46 -4.77 16.47
N VAL A 213 -10.24 -5.10 16.07
CA VAL A 213 -9.89 -6.45 15.60
C VAL A 213 -9.19 -7.17 16.74
N ILE A 214 -9.73 -8.33 17.11
CA ILE A 214 -9.18 -9.18 18.15
C ILE A 214 -8.87 -10.56 17.60
N MET A 215 -7.76 -11.12 18.05
CA MET A 215 -7.34 -12.48 17.71
C MET A 215 -7.31 -13.32 19.00
N PRO A 216 -8.10 -14.40 19.08
CA PRO A 216 -8.00 -15.35 20.17
C PRO A 216 -6.73 -16.19 20.03
N ARG A 217 -6.11 -16.54 21.16
CA ARG A 217 -4.89 -17.32 21.25
C ARG A 217 -4.98 -18.34 22.37
N GLY A 218 -4.70 -19.60 22.06
CA GLY A 218 -4.64 -20.69 23.05
C GLY A 218 -5.29 -21.95 22.52
N ASN A 219 -4.81 -23.12 22.95
CA ASN A 219 -5.22 -24.42 22.42
C ASN A 219 -6.42 -25.03 23.18
N GLY A 220 -7.15 -24.23 23.95
CA GLY A 220 -8.30 -24.71 24.72
C GLY A 220 -8.99 -23.62 25.52
N ALA A 221 -10.25 -23.90 25.87
CA ALA A 221 -11.17 -23.02 26.60
C ALA A 221 -10.55 -22.36 27.85
N GLY A 222 -9.74 -23.08 28.63
CA GLY A 222 -9.19 -22.58 29.89
C GLY A 222 -8.00 -21.60 29.78
N ASN A 223 -7.35 -21.47 28.62
CA ASN A 223 -6.14 -20.65 28.43
C ASN A 223 -6.24 -19.69 27.23
N MET A 224 -7.47 -19.35 26.82
CA MET A 224 -7.72 -18.47 25.67
C MET A 224 -7.41 -17.01 26.04
N LYS A 225 -6.24 -16.53 25.60
CA LYS A 225 -5.83 -15.13 25.68
C LYS A 225 -6.34 -14.39 24.45
N ILE A 226 -6.78 -13.16 24.62
CA ILE A 226 -7.19 -12.29 23.51
C ILE A 226 -6.08 -11.27 23.28
N LYS A 227 -5.69 -11.11 22.01
CA LYS A 227 -4.82 -10.02 21.58
C LYS A 227 -5.57 -9.07 20.66
N VAL A 228 -5.43 -7.78 20.90
CA VAL A 228 -5.99 -6.74 20.05
C VAL A 228 -4.98 -6.39 18.96
N LEU A 229 -5.41 -6.43 17.71
CA LEU A 229 -4.57 -6.15 16.54
C LEU A 229 -4.70 -4.70 16.07
N ALA A 230 -5.88 -4.10 16.16
CA ALA A 230 -6.09 -2.70 15.80
C ALA A 230 -7.41 -2.20 16.39
N VAL A 231 -7.49 -0.90 16.63
CA VAL A 231 -8.71 -0.21 17.09
C VAL A 231 -8.91 1.07 16.30
N ASN A 232 -10.16 1.39 15.99
CA ASN A 232 -10.60 2.70 15.51
C ASN A 232 -11.66 3.27 16.47
N CYS A 233 -11.31 4.37 17.12
CA CYS A 233 -12.17 5.09 18.06
C CYS A 233 -12.31 6.56 17.68
N LYS A 234 -13.45 7.20 18.01
CA LYS A 234 -13.65 8.63 17.75
C LYS A 234 -12.58 9.54 18.38
N LEU A 235 -12.07 9.17 19.57
CA LEU A 235 -11.10 9.98 20.32
C LEU A 235 -9.65 9.76 19.87
N MET A 236 -9.29 8.52 19.50
CA MET A 236 -7.89 8.14 19.21
C MET A 236 -7.63 7.85 17.73
N GLY A 237 -8.66 7.79 16.90
CA GLY A 237 -8.58 7.33 15.52
C GLY A 237 -8.11 5.87 15.45
N TYR A 238 -7.39 5.56 14.36
CA TYR A 238 -6.78 4.26 14.11
C TYR A 238 -5.48 4.09 14.90
N THR A 239 -5.35 3.00 15.66
CA THR A 239 -4.13 2.69 16.43
C THR A 239 -3.83 1.19 16.52
N LEU A 240 -2.54 0.87 16.60
CA LEU A 240 -1.99 -0.46 16.90
C LEU A 240 -1.60 -0.62 18.38
N ARG A 241 -1.58 0.48 19.14
CA ARG A 241 -1.28 0.52 20.58
C ARG A 241 -2.51 0.95 21.35
N PRO A 242 -3.51 0.07 21.51
CA PRO A 242 -4.72 0.44 22.18
C PRO A 242 -4.46 0.77 23.66
N GLY A 243 -4.51 2.06 23.99
CA GLY A 243 -4.67 2.57 25.35
C GLY A 243 -6.14 2.73 25.75
N CYS A 244 -7.07 2.05 25.06
CA CYS A 244 -8.51 2.25 25.26
C CYS A 244 -8.95 1.66 26.63
N PRO A 245 -9.41 2.48 27.59
CA PRO A 245 -9.83 2.00 28.92
C PRO A 245 -10.95 0.95 28.82
N PHE A 246 -11.89 1.16 27.91
CA PHE A 246 -13.08 0.32 27.72
C PHE A 246 -12.79 -1.08 27.17
N MET A 247 -11.62 -1.29 26.54
CA MET A 247 -11.23 -2.64 26.13
C MET A 247 -10.80 -3.52 27.29
N ARG A 248 -10.26 -2.96 28.38
CA ARG A 248 -10.00 -3.77 29.58
C ARG A 248 -11.32 -4.35 30.09
N ASP A 249 -12.35 -3.51 30.24
CA ASP A 249 -13.64 -3.93 30.80
C ASP A 249 -14.39 -4.93 29.91
N LEU A 250 -14.31 -4.79 28.58
CA LEU A 250 -14.93 -5.77 27.67
C LEU A 250 -14.17 -7.11 27.63
N LEU A 251 -12.84 -7.08 27.64
CA LEU A 251 -12.03 -8.30 27.67
C LEU A 251 -12.26 -9.08 28.97
N TYR A 252 -12.36 -8.39 30.11
CA TYR A 252 -12.69 -9.03 31.40
C TYR A 252 -14.14 -9.54 31.47
N SER A 253 -15.11 -8.79 30.93
CA SER A 253 -16.53 -9.19 31.01
C SER A 253 -16.91 -10.32 30.04
N LYS A 254 -16.41 -10.34 28.80
CA LYS A 254 -16.73 -11.42 27.83
C LYS A 254 -15.96 -12.72 28.06
N LEU A 255 -14.76 -12.67 28.66
CA LEU A 255 -14.03 -13.89 29.04
C LEU A 255 -14.59 -14.53 30.32
N ASN A 256 -15.06 -13.72 31.28
CA ASN A 256 -15.69 -14.25 32.51
C ASN A 256 -17.17 -14.62 32.33
N GLY A 257 -17.89 -14.00 31.39
CA GLY A 257 -19.32 -14.25 31.16
C GLY A 257 -19.65 -15.49 30.34
N ASN A 258 -18.69 -16.06 29.60
CA ASN A 258 -18.93 -17.18 28.68
C ASN A 258 -18.48 -18.56 29.19
N PHE A 259 -18.14 -18.69 30.47
CA PHE A 259 -17.82 -19.98 31.10
C PHE A 259 -18.78 -20.42 32.21
N SER A 260 -19.88 -19.69 32.43
CA SER A 260 -20.93 -20.06 33.40
C SER A 260 -22.19 -20.64 32.75
N SER A 261 -22.16 -20.97 31.45
CA SER A 261 -23.30 -21.62 30.78
C SER A 261 -22.89 -22.52 29.62
N ILE A 262 -22.10 -23.56 29.92
CA ILE A 262 -22.18 -24.88 29.27
C ILE A 262 -22.03 -25.94 30.36
#